data_AF-A0A9E4STH1-F1
#
_entry.id   AF-A0A9E4STH1-F1
#
_cell.length_a   1.000
_cell.length_b   1.000
_cell.length_c   1.000
_cell.angle_alpha   90.00
_cell.angle_beta   90.00
_cell.angle_gamma   90.00
#
_symmetry.space_group_name_H-M   'P 1'
#
loop_
_entity.id
_entity.type
_entity.pdbx_description
1 polymer ?
#
loop_
_entity_poly.entity_id
_entity_poly.type
_entity_poly.pdbx_seq_one_letter_code
_entity_poly.pdbx_strand_id
1 'polypeptide(L)'
;VEAFRRRYAEGTPDNALRKLVGSYSLKLFNDLSTGSADALLPPEYRGFGSLHPATPLTDDFSDSVMTGWSHLGAAFTDTGSVASNDASNATSRYDTDLSGDDHYCKGLASIIINQGGGVTVRFASGALTMYSGLKNQSTTYYIFEHQSGTVTEHASGTGGSADNIIGLEVGNTGANDIELFEDYDGAKTSRVTYTDTATLLTGNTRCGIHAWDGGGANRTRIDDWEADIFAAGATPFTQTILIG
;
A
#
# COMPACT_ATOMS: atom_id res chain seq x y z
N VAL A 1 -12.57 -10.45 31.66
CA VAL A 1 -11.45 -9.93 30.84
C VAL A 1 -10.23 -10.86 30.91
N GLU A 2 -9.75 -11.22 32.09
CA GLU A 2 -8.60 -12.14 32.25
C GLU A 2 -8.82 -13.54 31.66
N ALA A 3 -10.01 -14.12 31.89
CA ALA A 3 -10.41 -15.40 31.29
C ALA A 3 -10.59 -15.34 29.76
N PHE A 4 -10.87 -14.15 29.21
CA PHE A 4 -11.00 -13.94 27.76
C PHE A 4 -9.61 -13.86 27.11
N ARG A 5 -8.68 -13.11 27.73
CA ARG A 5 -7.27 -13.02 27.31
C ARG A 5 -6.58 -14.38 27.31
N ARG A 6 -6.79 -15.18 28.37
CA ARG A 6 -6.16 -16.49 28.52
C ARG A 6 -6.64 -17.52 27.49
N ARG A 7 -7.93 -17.48 27.11
CA ARG A 7 -8.54 -18.47 26.20
C ARG A 7 -8.22 -18.22 24.72
N TYR A 8 -7.82 -17.00 24.35
CA TYR A 8 -7.47 -16.62 22.97
C TYR A 8 -5.97 -16.46 22.73
N ALA A 9 -5.17 -16.16 23.76
CA ALA A 9 -3.72 -15.99 23.63
C ALA A 9 -2.95 -17.31 23.64
N GLU A 10 -3.48 -18.37 24.26
CA GLU A 10 -2.84 -19.69 24.26
C GLU A 10 -3.05 -20.38 22.89
N GLY A 11 -2.14 -20.11 21.94
CA GLY A 11 -2.07 -20.80 20.63
C GLY A 11 -2.17 -19.89 19.40
N THR A 12 -2.43 -18.60 19.58
CA THR A 12 -2.49 -17.63 18.47
C THR A 12 -1.12 -16.98 18.29
N PRO A 13 -0.50 -17.05 17.09
CA PRO A 13 0.76 -16.35 16.81
C PRO A 13 0.65 -14.84 17.09
N ASP A 14 1.71 -14.23 17.63
CA ASP A 14 1.71 -12.81 18.08
C ASP A 14 1.24 -11.81 17.01
N ASN A 15 1.54 -12.07 15.74
CA ASN A 15 1.06 -11.26 14.62
C ASN A 15 -0.46 -11.35 14.44
N ALA A 16 -1.06 -12.52 14.64
CA ALA A 16 -2.51 -12.71 14.61
C ALA A 16 -3.19 -12.09 15.84
N LEU A 17 -2.54 -12.11 17.02
CA LEU A 17 -3.00 -11.40 18.22
C LEU A 17 -2.99 -9.88 18.02
N ARG A 18 -1.96 -9.32 17.39
CA ARG A 18 -1.90 -7.88 17.03
C ARG A 18 -3.00 -7.49 16.05
N LYS A 19 -3.26 -8.32 15.04
CA LYS A 19 -4.37 -8.15 14.08
C LYS A 19 -5.75 -8.25 14.77
N LEU A 20 -5.91 -9.09 15.79
CA LEU A 20 -7.17 -9.25 16.54
C LEU A 20 -7.40 -8.10 17.52
N VAL A 21 -6.34 -7.61 18.17
CA VAL A 21 -6.42 -6.45 19.07
C VAL A 21 -6.76 -5.20 18.28
N GLY A 22 -6.21 -5.00 17.08
CA GLY A 22 -6.56 -3.85 16.25
C GLY A 22 -8.04 -3.81 15.79
N SER A 23 -8.64 -4.94 15.38
CA SER A 23 -10.08 -5.01 15.00
C SER A 23 -11.00 -4.73 16.16
N TYR A 24 -10.74 -5.38 17.30
CA TYR A 24 -11.56 -5.20 18.50
C TYR A 24 -11.36 -3.82 19.12
N SER A 25 -10.18 -3.22 18.98
CA SER A 25 -9.94 -1.84 19.35
C SER A 25 -10.73 -0.88 18.44
N LEU A 26 -10.79 -1.12 17.13
CA LEU A 26 -11.61 -0.30 16.22
C LEU A 26 -13.10 -0.26 16.66
N LYS A 27 -13.61 -1.41 17.12
CA LYS A 27 -15.00 -1.55 17.57
C LYS A 27 -15.25 -1.05 19.00
N LEU A 28 -14.28 -1.18 19.91
CA LEU A 28 -14.39 -0.65 21.27
C LEU A 28 -14.13 0.86 21.33
N PHE A 29 -13.23 1.39 20.52
CA PHE A 29 -12.73 2.76 20.64
C PHE A 29 -13.58 3.77 19.86
N ASN A 30 -14.34 3.34 18.85
CA ASN A 30 -15.36 4.22 18.23
C ASN A 30 -16.51 4.55 19.19
N ASP A 31 -16.76 3.73 20.21
CA ASP A 31 -17.84 3.92 21.19
C ASP A 31 -17.34 4.45 22.56
N LEU A 32 -16.03 4.65 22.73
CA LEU A 32 -15.43 5.05 24.00
C LEU A 32 -14.68 6.37 23.89
N SER A 33 -14.96 7.28 24.82
CA SER A 33 -14.15 8.49 25.00
C SER A 33 -12.68 8.14 25.28
N THR A 34 -11.76 9.00 24.86
CA THR A 34 -10.30 8.81 24.97
C THR A 34 -9.81 8.39 26.37
N GLY A 35 -10.46 8.84 27.44
CA GLY A 35 -10.15 8.44 28.81
C GLY A 35 -10.54 7.00 29.19
N SER A 36 -11.51 6.40 28.49
CA SER A 36 -11.98 5.03 28.75
C SER A 36 -11.16 3.98 28.01
N ALA A 37 -10.61 4.36 26.85
CA ALA A 37 -9.69 3.59 26.03
C ALA A 37 -8.36 3.24 26.75
N ASP A 38 -7.70 4.25 27.33
CA ASP A 38 -6.43 4.09 28.07
C ASP A 38 -6.58 3.16 29.30
N ALA A 39 -7.75 3.16 29.93
CA ALA A 39 -8.01 2.30 31.09
C ALA A 39 -8.09 0.81 30.74
N LEU A 40 -8.47 0.48 29.51
CA LEU A 40 -8.65 -0.91 29.02
C LEU A 40 -7.35 -1.52 28.49
N LEU A 41 -6.38 -0.68 28.09
CA LEU A 41 -5.07 -1.13 27.64
C LEU A 41 -4.25 -1.68 28.82
N PRO A 42 -3.49 -2.77 28.61
CA PRO A 42 -2.45 -3.19 29.55
C PRO A 42 -1.52 -2.01 29.91
N PRO A 43 -1.01 -1.93 31.15
CA PRO A 43 -0.21 -0.78 31.62
C PRO A 43 0.92 -0.36 30.67
N GLU A 44 1.54 -1.33 29.99
CA GLU A 44 2.61 -1.14 29.03
C GLU A 44 2.22 -0.44 27.72
N TYR A 45 0.92 -0.34 27.40
CA TYR A 45 0.39 0.31 26.20
C TYR A 45 -0.42 1.59 26.48
N ARG A 46 -0.49 2.01 27.75
CA ARG A 46 -1.20 3.25 28.14
C ARG A 46 -0.39 4.48 27.73
N GLY A 47 -1.05 5.52 27.24
CA GLY A 47 -0.37 6.76 26.83
C GLY A 47 0.26 6.71 25.44
N PHE A 48 -0.02 5.66 24.65
CA PHE A 48 0.29 5.60 23.22
C PHE A 48 -0.56 6.58 22.37
N GLY A 49 -1.39 7.41 23.04
CA GLY A 49 -2.28 8.35 22.38
C GLY A 49 -3.49 7.66 21.77
N SER A 50 -4.38 8.46 21.18
CA SER A 50 -5.54 7.93 20.47
C SER A 50 -5.06 7.12 19.25
N LEU A 51 -5.28 5.81 19.27
CA LEU A 51 -5.10 4.94 18.11
C LEU A 51 -6.28 5.17 17.13
N HIS A 52 -6.36 6.35 16.54
CA HIS A 52 -7.21 6.57 15.37
C HIS A 52 -6.41 6.32 14.09
N PRO A 53 -6.99 5.65 13.08
CA PRO A 53 -6.33 5.43 11.82
C PRO A 53 -6.22 6.78 11.11
N ALA A 54 -5.00 7.17 10.75
CA ALA A 54 -4.76 8.31 9.86
C ALA A 54 -4.55 7.80 8.43
N THR A 55 -5.45 6.92 7.99
CA THR A 55 -5.45 6.27 6.68
C THR A 55 -6.90 5.81 6.42
N PRO A 56 -7.47 6.08 5.24
CA PRO A 56 -6.81 6.15 3.93
C PRO A 56 -6.21 7.52 3.58
N LEU A 57 -5.12 7.48 2.81
CA LEU A 57 -4.59 8.58 2.02
C LEU A 57 -5.16 8.43 0.60
N THR A 58 -5.66 9.51 0.01
CA THR A 58 -6.22 9.50 -1.34
C THR A 58 -5.73 10.70 -2.12
N ASP A 59 -5.52 10.53 -3.42
CA ASP A 59 -5.23 11.62 -4.35
C ASP A 59 -5.79 11.29 -5.74
N ASP A 60 -6.69 12.14 -6.23
CA ASP A 60 -7.28 12.05 -7.57
C ASP A 60 -6.56 12.94 -8.59
N PHE A 61 -5.45 13.59 -8.18
CA PHE A 61 -4.65 14.49 -9.00
C PHE A 61 -5.50 15.55 -9.70
N SER A 62 -6.59 15.99 -9.07
CA SER A 62 -7.48 17.03 -9.61
C SER A 62 -6.90 18.44 -9.45
N ASP A 63 -5.92 18.60 -8.57
CA ASP A 63 -5.20 19.85 -8.37
C ASP A 63 -4.16 20.06 -9.48
N SER A 64 -3.89 21.31 -9.89
CA SER A 64 -2.84 21.56 -10.90
C SER A 64 -1.40 21.29 -10.44
N VAL A 65 -1.22 20.79 -9.21
CA VAL A 65 0.07 20.57 -8.54
C VAL A 65 -0.05 19.37 -7.60
N MET A 66 0.92 18.45 -7.64
CA MET A 66 1.03 17.29 -6.74
C MET A 66 1.40 17.71 -5.30
N THR A 67 0.47 18.37 -4.60
CA THR A 67 0.68 18.84 -3.23
C THR A 67 0.77 17.66 -2.27
N GLY A 68 1.77 17.65 -1.38
CA GLY A 68 1.99 16.52 -0.46
C GLY A 68 2.82 15.39 -1.08
N TRP A 69 3.38 15.59 -2.27
CA TRP A 69 4.29 14.64 -2.91
C TRP A 69 5.72 15.18 -2.98
N SER A 70 6.68 14.30 -2.73
CA SER A 70 8.10 14.54 -2.98
C SER A 70 8.57 13.76 -4.20
N HIS A 71 9.25 14.43 -5.14
CA HIS A 71 9.90 13.78 -6.29
C HIS A 71 11.32 13.33 -5.90
N LEU A 72 11.64 12.05 -6.09
CA LEU A 72 12.96 11.47 -5.74
C LEU A 72 13.81 11.08 -6.95
N GLY A 73 13.27 11.23 -8.16
CA GLY A 73 13.94 10.98 -9.43
C GLY A 73 13.42 11.95 -10.48
N ALA A 74 13.15 11.46 -11.69
CA ALA A 74 12.34 12.25 -12.61
C ALA A 74 10.95 12.48 -12.00
N ALA A 75 10.37 13.65 -12.27
CA ALA A 75 9.10 14.04 -11.66
C ALA A 75 7.91 13.47 -12.44
N PHE A 76 6.92 12.98 -11.70
CA PHE A 76 5.56 13.02 -12.19
C PHE A 76 5.07 14.48 -12.16
N THR A 77 4.24 14.83 -13.11
CA THR A 77 3.56 16.12 -13.20
C THR A 77 2.07 15.88 -13.19
N ASP A 78 1.34 16.77 -12.54
CA ASP A 78 -0.10 16.77 -12.63
C ASP A 78 -0.57 17.29 -14.00
N THR A 79 -1.59 16.64 -14.57
CA THR A 79 -2.26 17.10 -15.79
C THR A 79 -3.77 17.34 -15.60
N GLY A 80 -4.17 17.72 -14.38
CA GLY A 80 -5.51 18.23 -14.02
C GLY A 80 -6.55 17.17 -13.69
N SER A 81 -6.13 15.90 -13.65
CA SER A 81 -6.90 14.75 -13.17
C SER A 81 -6.06 13.47 -13.15
N VAL A 82 -4.75 13.52 -13.43
CA VAL A 82 -3.87 12.33 -13.48
C VAL A 82 -2.43 12.76 -13.21
N ALA A 83 -1.70 11.96 -12.44
CA ALA A 83 -0.26 12.04 -12.36
C ALA A 83 0.35 11.42 -13.62
N SER A 84 1.06 12.22 -14.42
CA SER A 84 1.68 11.79 -15.68
C SER A 84 3.18 12.05 -15.66
N ASN A 85 3.97 11.15 -16.26
CA ASN A 85 5.40 11.41 -16.49
C ASN A 85 5.79 11.08 -17.93
N ASP A 86 6.67 11.92 -18.49
CA ASP A 86 7.27 11.71 -19.81
C ASP A 86 8.74 11.23 -19.73
N ALA A 87 9.25 11.02 -18.52
CA ALA A 87 10.65 10.67 -18.25
C ALA A 87 10.82 9.26 -17.69
N SER A 88 11.93 8.59 -18.02
CA SER A 88 12.31 7.30 -17.43
C SER A 88 12.61 7.43 -15.94
N ASN A 89 12.31 6.38 -15.16
CA ASN A 89 12.58 6.29 -13.72
C ASN A 89 11.97 7.46 -12.94
N ALA A 90 10.74 7.84 -13.30
CA ALA A 90 10.00 8.82 -12.53
C ALA A 90 9.54 8.19 -11.22
N THR A 91 9.74 8.90 -10.12
CA THR A 91 9.36 8.42 -8.79
C THR A 91 8.89 9.57 -7.93
N SER A 92 7.68 9.42 -7.40
CA SER A 92 7.09 10.34 -6.45
C SER A 92 6.59 9.58 -5.23
N ARG A 93 6.78 10.15 -4.05
CA ARG A 93 6.33 9.58 -2.77
C ARG A 93 5.32 10.52 -2.13
N TYR A 94 4.27 9.97 -1.55
CA TYR A 94 3.38 10.73 -0.68
C TYR A 94 4.10 11.03 0.65
N ASP A 95 4.05 12.27 1.12
CA ASP A 95 4.88 12.73 2.24
C ASP A 95 4.37 12.30 3.61
N THR A 96 3.11 11.88 3.69
CA THR A 96 2.49 11.36 4.91
C THR A 96 2.84 9.88 5.13
N ASP A 97 3.32 9.57 6.33
CA ASP A 97 3.49 8.21 6.83
C ASP A 97 2.12 7.57 7.14
N LEU A 98 1.91 6.33 6.71
CA LEU A 98 0.80 5.51 7.19
C LEU A 98 1.04 5.11 8.65
N SER A 99 -0.02 4.78 9.38
CA SER A 99 0.06 4.42 10.80
C SER A 99 0.59 3.01 11.08
N GLY A 100 0.92 2.20 10.08
CA GLY A 100 1.40 0.83 10.27
C GLY A 100 2.15 0.23 9.08
N ASP A 101 2.95 -0.80 9.37
CA ASP A 101 3.79 -1.51 8.39
C ASP A 101 2.99 -2.46 7.49
N ASP A 102 1.85 -2.96 7.96
CA ASP A 102 0.90 -3.75 7.19
C ASP A 102 -0.01 -2.78 6.41
N HIS A 103 0.33 -2.51 5.16
CA HIS A 103 -0.37 -1.51 4.34
C HIS A 103 -0.45 -1.89 2.86
N TYR A 104 -1.25 -1.13 2.14
CA TYR A 104 -1.33 -1.18 0.69
C TYR A 104 -1.22 0.19 0.05
N CYS A 105 -0.94 0.16 -1.24
CA CYS A 105 -1.02 1.29 -2.14
C CYS A 105 -1.64 0.81 -3.45
N LYS A 106 -2.56 1.56 -4.04
CA LYS A 106 -3.17 1.25 -5.33
C LYS A 106 -3.46 2.53 -6.13
N GLY A 107 -3.66 2.35 -7.43
CA GLY A 107 -4.11 3.43 -8.32
C GLY A 107 -4.46 2.87 -9.70
N LEU A 108 -5.30 3.61 -10.43
CA LEU A 108 -5.61 3.32 -11.82
C LEU A 108 -4.38 3.62 -12.68
N ALA A 109 -3.78 2.58 -13.24
CA ALA A 109 -2.59 2.73 -14.07
C ALA A 109 -2.93 2.59 -15.55
N SER A 110 -2.62 3.64 -16.32
CA SER A 110 -2.65 3.63 -17.78
C SER A 110 -1.23 3.80 -18.33
N ILE A 111 -0.78 2.78 -19.07
CA ILE A 111 0.62 2.65 -19.48
C ILE A 111 0.72 2.65 -21.00
N ILE A 112 1.47 3.62 -21.54
CA ILE A 112 1.74 3.70 -22.98
C ILE A 112 2.96 2.84 -23.35
N ILE A 113 3.05 2.44 -24.62
CA ILE A 113 4.00 1.48 -25.22
C ILE A 113 5.41 1.47 -24.61
N ASN A 114 5.93 0.26 -24.38
CA ASN A 114 7.28 -0.08 -23.88
C ASN A 114 7.62 0.39 -22.45
N GLN A 115 6.63 0.63 -21.61
CA GLN A 115 6.82 1.15 -20.25
C GLN A 115 6.32 0.19 -19.18
N GLY A 116 6.83 0.39 -17.97
CA GLY A 116 6.31 -0.16 -16.72
C GLY A 116 5.84 0.96 -15.79
N GLY A 117 4.69 0.82 -15.17
CA GLY A 117 4.15 1.85 -14.26
C GLY A 117 3.32 1.24 -13.14
N GLY A 118 3.29 1.90 -12.00
CA GLY A 118 2.44 1.48 -10.89
C GLY A 118 2.76 2.18 -9.57
N VAL A 119 2.61 1.42 -8.50
CA VAL A 119 2.56 1.91 -7.13
C VAL A 119 3.71 1.36 -6.29
N THR A 120 3.99 2.02 -5.17
CA THR A 120 5.12 1.67 -4.32
C THR A 120 4.72 1.61 -2.85
N VAL A 121 5.33 0.70 -2.11
CA VAL A 121 5.15 0.48 -0.66
C VAL A 121 6.50 0.44 0.05
N ARG A 122 6.50 0.51 1.39
CA ARG A 122 7.73 0.53 2.21
C ARG A 122 8.73 1.60 1.76
N PHE A 123 8.23 2.75 1.32
CA PHE A 123 9.05 3.83 0.80
C PHE A 123 9.74 4.58 1.94
N ALA A 124 11.07 4.67 1.90
CA ALA A 124 11.84 5.45 2.85
C ALA A 124 11.68 6.97 2.66
N SER A 125 11.78 7.71 3.77
CA SER A 125 11.89 9.16 3.71
C SER A 125 13.22 9.59 3.07
N GLY A 126 13.15 10.45 2.05
CA GLY A 126 14.28 11.09 1.38
C GLY A 126 15.16 10.23 0.47
N ALA A 127 14.89 8.94 0.26
CA ALA A 127 15.71 8.05 -0.56
C ALA A 127 14.89 7.14 -1.47
N LEU A 128 15.42 6.77 -2.65
CA LEU A 128 14.82 5.77 -3.54
C LEU A 128 15.05 4.36 -3.00
N THR A 129 14.37 4.08 -1.90
CA THR A 129 14.46 2.85 -1.13
C THR A 129 13.03 2.39 -0.85
N MET A 130 12.54 1.41 -1.62
CA MET A 130 11.12 1.03 -1.70
C MET A 130 10.93 -0.31 -2.40
N TYR A 131 9.73 -0.89 -2.30
CA TYR A 131 9.26 -1.86 -3.29
C TYR A 131 8.31 -1.20 -4.27
N SER A 132 8.44 -1.53 -5.56
CA SER A 132 7.53 -1.08 -6.60
C SER A 132 6.82 -2.24 -7.27
N GLY A 133 5.51 -2.11 -7.44
CA GLY A 133 4.65 -3.03 -8.15
C GLY A 133 4.31 -2.40 -9.47
N LEU A 134 4.92 -2.89 -10.54
CA LEU A 134 4.79 -2.32 -11.87
C LEU A 134 4.05 -3.29 -12.78
N LYS A 135 3.21 -2.75 -13.66
CA LYS A 135 2.72 -3.47 -14.82
C LYS A 135 3.37 -2.90 -16.06
N ASN A 136 3.68 -3.72 -17.06
CA ASN A 136 4.01 -3.25 -18.39
C ASN A 136 2.77 -3.22 -19.31
N GLN A 137 2.88 -2.56 -20.46
CA GLN A 137 1.78 -2.51 -21.43
C GLN A 137 1.30 -3.91 -21.88
N SER A 138 2.21 -4.89 -21.96
CA SER A 138 1.94 -6.18 -22.60
C SER A 138 1.12 -7.16 -21.77
N THR A 139 1.01 -6.97 -20.43
CA THR A 139 0.30 -7.79 -19.40
C THR A 139 1.22 -8.29 -18.28
N THR A 140 2.52 -8.00 -18.30
CA THR A 140 3.46 -8.50 -17.29
C THR A 140 3.44 -7.61 -16.05
N TYR A 141 3.39 -8.26 -14.89
CA TYR A 141 3.46 -7.65 -13.56
C TYR A 141 4.83 -7.94 -12.97
N TYR A 142 5.42 -6.98 -12.26
CA TYR A 142 6.75 -7.07 -11.67
C TYR A 142 6.74 -6.51 -10.25
N ILE A 143 7.44 -7.19 -9.34
CA ILE A 143 7.86 -6.63 -8.06
C ILE A 143 9.36 -6.35 -8.16
N PHE A 144 9.72 -5.07 -8.03
CA PHE A 144 11.11 -4.63 -7.90
C PHE A 144 11.39 -4.14 -6.49
N GLU A 145 12.60 -4.41 -6.01
CA GLU A 145 13.19 -3.69 -4.89
C GLU A 145 14.11 -2.60 -5.43
N HIS A 146 13.97 -1.40 -4.86
CA HIS A 146 14.90 -0.31 -5.04
C HIS A 146 15.62 -0.11 -3.72
N GLN A 147 16.96 -0.18 -3.72
CA GLN A 147 17.77 0.08 -2.53
C GLN A 147 18.95 0.96 -2.89
N SER A 148 18.93 2.21 -2.42
CA SER A 148 20.06 3.16 -2.61
C SER A 148 20.54 3.26 -4.07
N GLY A 149 19.61 3.25 -5.04
CA GLY A 149 19.91 3.33 -6.47
C GLY A 149 20.19 2.00 -7.18
N THR A 150 20.21 0.88 -6.45
CA THR A 150 20.19 -0.46 -7.05
C THR A 150 18.75 -0.89 -7.27
N VAL A 151 18.45 -1.48 -8.43
CA VAL A 151 17.14 -2.03 -8.77
C VAL A 151 17.27 -3.54 -8.97
N THR A 152 16.47 -4.31 -8.25
CA THR A 152 16.46 -5.78 -8.31
C THR A 152 15.05 -6.26 -8.62
N GLU A 153 14.88 -7.01 -9.71
CA GLU A 153 13.63 -7.75 -9.95
C GLU A 153 13.57 -8.96 -9.03
N HIS A 154 12.47 -9.09 -8.28
CA HIS A 154 12.27 -10.23 -7.39
C HIS A 154 11.28 -11.24 -7.93
N ALA A 155 10.22 -10.76 -8.57
CA ALA A 155 9.16 -11.63 -9.07
C ALA A 155 8.44 -11.01 -10.26
N SER A 156 7.97 -11.86 -11.16
CA SER A 156 7.14 -11.46 -12.29
C SER A 156 5.97 -12.42 -12.52
N GLY A 157 4.90 -11.91 -13.12
CA GLY A 157 3.66 -12.63 -13.41
C GLY A 157 2.93 -12.05 -14.61
N THR A 158 1.78 -12.61 -14.98
CA THR A 158 0.97 -12.16 -16.13
C THR A 158 -0.46 -11.86 -15.71
N GLY A 159 -1.05 -10.81 -16.28
CA GLY A 159 -2.42 -10.33 -15.97
C GLY A 159 -3.21 -9.89 -17.21
N GLY A 160 -4.16 -8.98 -17.03
CA GLY A 160 -5.05 -8.49 -18.09
C GLY A 160 -4.44 -7.38 -18.95
N SER A 161 -4.97 -7.19 -20.17
CA SER A 161 -4.41 -6.26 -21.17
C SER A 161 -4.97 -4.83 -21.13
N ALA A 162 -5.81 -4.47 -20.15
CA ALA A 162 -6.48 -3.16 -20.09
C ALA A 162 -5.94 -2.24 -18.97
N ASP A 163 -6.27 -0.95 -19.02
CA ASP A 163 -6.11 -0.03 -17.89
C ASP A 163 -6.82 -0.63 -16.66
N ASN A 164 -6.07 -0.86 -15.60
CA ASN A 164 -6.54 -1.57 -14.41
C ASN A 164 -6.04 -0.84 -13.16
N ILE A 165 -6.78 -0.98 -12.07
CA ILE A 165 -6.25 -0.62 -10.76
C ILE A 165 -5.16 -1.63 -10.43
N ILE A 166 -3.94 -1.13 -10.27
CA ILE A 166 -2.81 -1.92 -9.80
C ILE A 166 -2.64 -1.60 -8.34
N GLY A 167 -2.48 -2.63 -7.52
CA GLY A 167 -2.16 -2.46 -6.12
C GLY A 167 -0.98 -3.29 -5.68
N LEU A 168 -0.27 -2.79 -4.68
CA LEU A 168 0.83 -3.46 -4.02
C LEU A 168 0.56 -3.44 -2.52
N GLU A 169 0.71 -4.61 -1.91
CA GLU A 169 0.35 -4.89 -0.53
C GLU A 169 1.51 -5.48 0.24
N VAL A 170 1.58 -5.19 1.54
CA VAL A 170 2.57 -5.71 2.48
C VAL A 170 1.86 -6.33 3.67
N GLY A 171 2.13 -7.61 3.99
CA GLY A 171 1.62 -8.18 5.25
C GLY A 171 0.30 -8.95 5.13
N ASN A 172 -0.29 -9.03 3.92
CA ASN A 172 -1.59 -9.68 3.68
C ASN A 172 -1.55 -11.18 3.97
N THR A 173 -0.68 -11.93 3.28
CA THR A 173 -0.55 -13.39 3.40
C THR A 173 0.46 -13.83 4.46
N GLY A 174 1.40 -12.95 4.82
CA GLY A 174 2.49 -13.19 5.76
C GLY A 174 3.18 -11.86 6.10
N ALA A 175 3.87 -11.77 7.24
CA ALA A 175 4.37 -10.50 7.80
C ALA A 175 5.32 -9.70 6.87
N ASN A 176 5.95 -10.38 5.91
CA ASN A 176 6.84 -9.78 4.92
C ASN A 176 6.44 -10.13 3.48
N ASP A 177 5.24 -10.66 3.29
CA ASP A 177 4.77 -10.95 1.94
C ASP A 177 4.36 -9.64 1.28
N ILE A 178 4.90 -9.47 0.09
CA ILE A 178 4.61 -8.37 -0.82
C ILE A 178 3.79 -8.95 -1.96
N GLU A 179 2.55 -8.50 -2.08
CA GLU A 179 1.60 -8.98 -3.07
C GLU A 179 1.25 -7.87 -4.05
N LEU A 180 1.49 -8.13 -5.33
CA LEU A 180 1.04 -7.28 -6.42
C LEU A 180 -0.23 -7.89 -7.02
N PHE A 181 -1.28 -7.08 -7.12
CA PHE A 181 -2.59 -7.49 -7.57
C PHE A 181 -3.18 -6.52 -8.60
N GLU A 182 -4.15 -7.02 -9.34
CA GLU A 182 -5.12 -6.19 -10.06
C GLU A 182 -6.42 -6.13 -9.25
N ASP A 183 -7.03 -4.96 -9.20
CA ASP A 183 -8.39 -4.78 -8.70
C ASP A 183 -9.31 -4.41 -9.87
N TYR A 184 -10.35 -5.22 -10.06
CA TYR A 184 -11.39 -4.95 -11.04
C TYR A 184 -12.73 -4.89 -10.32
N ASP A 185 -13.30 -3.69 -10.20
CA ASP A 185 -14.60 -3.46 -9.56
C ASP A 185 -14.69 -4.03 -8.13
N GLY A 186 -13.61 -3.88 -7.36
CA GLY A 186 -13.48 -4.39 -5.98
C GLY A 186 -13.09 -5.87 -5.89
N ALA A 187 -12.97 -6.57 -7.02
CA ALA A 187 -12.50 -7.94 -7.06
C ALA A 187 -10.97 -7.99 -7.24
N LYS A 188 -10.27 -8.21 -6.13
CA LYS A 188 -8.83 -8.40 -6.11
C LYS A 188 -8.40 -9.73 -6.74
N THR A 189 -7.50 -9.67 -7.71
CA THR A 189 -6.82 -10.83 -8.31
C THR A 189 -5.32 -10.72 -8.08
N SER A 190 -4.76 -11.63 -7.28
CA SER A 190 -3.31 -11.75 -7.09
C SER A 190 -2.62 -12.04 -8.42
N ARG A 191 -1.56 -11.29 -8.73
CA ARG A 191 -0.77 -11.46 -9.96
C ARG A 191 0.61 -12.04 -9.67
N VAL A 192 1.25 -11.57 -8.61
CA VAL A 192 2.55 -12.07 -8.20
C VAL A 192 2.77 -11.77 -6.72
N THR A 193 3.46 -12.68 -6.03
CA THR A 193 3.83 -12.53 -4.62
C THR A 193 5.32 -12.73 -4.48
N TYR A 194 5.93 -11.96 -3.60
CA TYR A 194 7.32 -12.09 -3.17
C TYR A 194 7.37 -12.02 -1.65
N THR A 195 8.11 -12.91 -1.02
CA THR A 195 8.36 -12.82 0.43
C THR A 195 9.70 -12.14 0.66
N ASP A 196 9.68 -10.98 1.28
CA ASP A 196 10.90 -10.29 1.70
C ASP A 196 11.57 -11.06 2.84
N THR A 197 12.58 -11.86 2.46
CA THR A 197 13.37 -12.66 3.40
C THR A 197 14.53 -11.88 3.99
N ALA A 198 14.90 -10.76 3.37
CA ALA A 198 15.94 -9.89 3.85
C ALA A 198 15.26 -8.80 4.69
N THR A 199 15.73 -8.49 5.90
CA THR A 199 15.09 -7.44 6.73
C THR A 199 15.39 -6.01 6.22
N LEU A 200 15.53 -5.84 4.90
CA LEU A 200 16.13 -4.65 4.30
C LEU A 200 15.20 -3.45 4.33
N LEU A 201 13.88 -3.66 4.13
CA LEU A 201 12.91 -2.57 3.98
C LEU A 201 11.76 -2.64 5.01
N THR A 202 12.04 -3.11 6.23
CA THR A 202 11.04 -3.14 7.31
C THR A 202 10.86 -1.76 7.95
N GLY A 203 9.64 -1.42 8.41
CA GLY A 203 9.40 -0.21 9.21
C GLY A 203 9.18 1.09 8.41
N ASN A 204 9.13 1.00 7.09
CA ASN A 204 8.80 2.14 6.23
C ASN A 204 7.29 2.13 5.96
N THR A 205 6.59 3.19 6.32
CA THR A 205 5.12 3.25 6.21
C THR A 205 4.63 4.18 5.12
N ARG A 206 5.50 4.65 4.21
CA ARG A 206 5.08 5.52 3.09
C ARG A 206 4.82 4.75 1.82
N CYS A 207 3.96 5.36 1.01
CA CYS A 207 3.55 4.87 -0.30
C CYS A 207 3.87 5.90 -1.39
N GLY A 208 3.67 5.52 -2.64
CA GLY A 208 3.95 6.39 -3.77
C GLY A 208 3.68 5.74 -5.12
N ILE A 209 4.27 6.34 -6.15
CA ILE A 209 4.16 5.92 -7.55
C ILE A 209 5.53 5.85 -8.21
N HIS A 210 5.68 4.91 -9.13
CA HIS A 210 6.91 4.72 -9.89
C HIS A 210 6.61 4.36 -11.35
N ALA A 211 7.45 4.88 -12.25
CA ALA A 211 7.46 4.52 -13.66
C ALA A 211 8.88 4.13 -14.10
N TRP A 212 8.97 3.06 -14.87
CA TRP A 212 10.18 2.51 -15.47
C TRP A 212 10.06 2.49 -17.00
N ASP A 213 11.19 2.66 -17.69
CA ASP A 213 11.25 2.73 -19.15
C ASP A 213 12.34 1.82 -19.74
N GLY A 214 12.05 1.21 -20.89
CA GLY A 214 12.98 0.49 -21.77
C GLY A 214 13.50 1.29 -22.99
N GLY A 215 13.07 2.55 -23.17
CA GLY A 215 13.52 3.53 -24.17
C GLY A 215 12.39 4.07 -25.06
N GLY A 216 11.92 5.31 -24.85
CA GLY A 216 10.94 5.98 -25.72
C GLY A 216 10.44 7.35 -25.24
N ALA A 217 9.50 7.97 -26.00
CA ALA A 217 8.73 9.13 -25.53
C ALA A 217 7.59 8.62 -24.64
N ASN A 218 7.72 8.82 -23.33
CA ASN A 218 6.99 8.07 -22.32
C ASN A 218 5.69 8.74 -21.90
N ARG A 219 4.73 7.96 -21.39
CA ARG A 219 3.51 8.42 -20.69
C ARG A 219 3.02 7.27 -19.80
N THR A 220 3.49 7.20 -18.56
CA THR A 220 2.76 6.47 -17.52
C THR A 220 1.82 7.45 -16.86
N ARG A 221 0.58 7.02 -16.63
CA ARG A 221 -0.45 7.79 -15.96
C ARG A 221 -0.97 6.99 -14.78
N ILE A 222 -1.03 7.63 -13.62
CA ILE A 222 -1.66 7.11 -12.42
C ILE A 222 -2.78 8.07 -12.03
N ASP A 223 -3.93 7.50 -11.70
CA ASP A 223 -5.13 8.20 -11.24
C ASP A 223 -5.75 7.45 -10.05
N ASP A 224 -6.71 8.06 -9.36
CA ASP A 224 -7.45 7.49 -8.24
C ASP A 224 -6.52 6.79 -7.22
N TRP A 225 -5.43 7.47 -6.85
CA TRP A 225 -4.42 6.90 -5.98
C TRP A 225 -4.94 6.79 -4.56
N GLU A 226 -4.70 5.65 -3.92
CA GLU A 226 -5.09 5.38 -2.54
C GLU A 226 -4.00 4.57 -1.82
N ALA A 227 -3.78 4.87 -0.55
CA ALA A 227 -2.97 4.05 0.34
C ALA A 227 -3.62 3.96 1.73
N ASP A 228 -3.68 2.76 2.29
CA ASP A 228 -4.27 2.54 3.60
C ASP A 228 -3.59 1.38 4.33
N ILE A 229 -3.80 1.30 5.64
CA ILE A 229 -3.42 0.12 6.42
C ILE A 229 -4.46 -0.99 6.20
N PHE A 230 -4.06 -2.24 6.38
CA PHE A 230 -5.07 -3.27 6.57
C PHE A 230 -5.79 -2.96 7.88
N ALA A 231 -7.10 -2.68 7.81
CA ALA A 231 -7.91 -2.71 9.02
C ALA A 231 -7.65 -4.07 9.68
N ALA A 232 -7.08 -4.04 10.88
CA ALA A 232 -6.60 -5.21 11.56
C ALA A 232 -7.75 -6.23 11.66
N GLY A 233 -7.74 -7.32 10.88
CA GLY A 233 -8.86 -8.27 10.79
C GLY A 233 -9.86 -8.08 9.64
N ALA A 234 -9.56 -7.29 8.61
CA ALA A 234 -10.39 -7.22 7.41
C ALA A 234 -10.34 -8.55 6.62
N THR A 235 -11.39 -9.36 6.73
CA THR A 235 -11.78 -10.24 5.63
C THR A 235 -12.10 -9.39 4.40
N PRO A 236 -11.79 -9.87 3.17
CA PRO A 236 -12.08 -9.14 1.94
C PRO A 236 -13.54 -8.69 1.91
N PHE A 237 -13.77 -7.43 1.53
CA PHE A 237 -15.10 -6.90 1.32
C PHE A 237 -15.79 -7.67 0.18
N THR A 238 -16.87 -8.39 0.48
CA THR A 238 -17.79 -8.93 -0.54
C THR A 238 -19.10 -8.19 -0.37
N GLN A 239 -19.38 -7.20 -1.20
CA GLN A 239 -20.71 -6.60 -1.23
C GLN A 239 -21.61 -7.45 -2.12
N THR A 240 -22.51 -8.22 -1.52
CA THR A 240 -23.65 -8.77 -2.25
C THR A 240 -24.63 -7.62 -2.50
N ILE A 241 -24.67 -7.09 -3.71
CA ILE A 241 -25.74 -6.18 -4.13
C ILE A 241 -27.02 -7.03 -4.25
N LEU A 242 -27.94 -6.84 -3.31
CA LEU A 242 -29.33 -7.27 -3.49
C LEU A 242 -30.03 -6.23 -4.35
N ILE A 243 -30.23 -6.56 -5.63
CA ILE A 243 -31.16 -5.82 -6.48
C ILE A 243 -32.57 -6.20 -6.03
N GLY A 244 -33.26 -5.23 -5.42
CA GLY A 244 -34.71 -5.25 -5.22
C GLY A 244 -35.43 -4.54 -6.35
#